data_AF-A0A2D0SYG6-F1
#
_entry.id   AF-A0A2D0SYG6-F1
#
_cell.length_a   1.000
_cell.length_b   1.000
_cell.length_c   1.000
_cell.angle_alpha   90.00
_cell.angle_beta   90.00
_cell.angle_gamma   90.00
#
_symmetry.space_group_name_H-M   'P 1'
#
loop_
_entity.id
_entity.type
_entity.pdbx_description
1 polymer ?
#
loop_
_entity_poly.entity_id
_entity_poly.type
_entity_poly.pdbx_seq_one_letter_code
_entity_poly.pdbx_strand_id
1 'polypeptide(L)'
;MNLLCIIALHLTLLHVGEGSTLRVVKPNVIALEVSGNPMEQKTRVALSCGDEFEGTEIHWRKNQHDIPTKGNSIEVTIEAMLGGNFTCHGASGDVLNHTLVLVSPLDFEKAILLRSSNREYITCVARNYSGPFHCSWKWDPIRNGVVVFFTAFRNSSAMNCSLDADSGGLTCADLQCPFSEEVTRINLTLLVRNQYRLEEHQKAFFIHDIIKPGKVDITKAENNEFEWEVPKTWNSPCTFFPLRYEVKVMSHRKDCDDTSHDNGGNHPDSHNISETRYTVSGKRSYTFCVRAQDSFTNKVWGDWSQHRVIKQKAKK
;
A
#
# COMPACT_ATOMS: atom_id res chain seq x y z
N MET A 1 -9.39 45.07 5.84
CA MET A 1 -8.46 44.71 4.75
C MET A 1 -7.77 43.42 5.15
N ASN A 2 -8.33 42.27 4.74
CA ASN A 2 -7.67 40.96 4.73
C ASN A 2 -8.61 40.03 3.98
N LEU A 3 -8.32 39.86 2.69
CA LEU A 3 -9.06 38.99 1.78
C LEU A 3 -8.45 37.59 1.91
N LEU A 4 -9.16 36.70 2.59
CA LEU A 4 -8.82 35.28 2.64
C LEU A 4 -9.21 34.64 1.31
N CYS A 5 -8.23 34.43 0.43
CA CYS A 5 -8.39 33.59 -0.75
C CYS A 5 -8.47 32.11 -0.32
N ILE A 6 -9.69 31.58 -0.26
CA ILE A 6 -9.94 30.15 -0.14
C ILE A 6 -9.89 29.58 -1.56
N ILE A 7 -8.80 28.90 -1.91
CA ILE A 7 -8.72 28.11 -3.15
C ILE A 7 -9.48 26.81 -2.90
N ALA A 8 -10.74 26.76 -3.34
CA ALA A 8 -11.50 25.53 -3.38
C ALA A 8 -10.99 24.66 -4.54
N LEU A 9 -10.40 23.51 -4.24
CA LEU A 9 -10.18 22.45 -5.22
C LEU A 9 -11.55 21.83 -5.55
N HIS A 10 -12.22 22.36 -6.56
CA HIS A 10 -13.41 21.73 -7.11
C HIS A 10 -13.01 20.47 -7.87
N LEU A 11 -13.47 19.29 -7.41
CA LEU A 11 -13.56 18.13 -8.30
C LEU A 11 -14.57 18.46 -9.39
N THR A 12 -14.10 18.86 -10.56
CA THR A 12 -14.94 19.03 -11.74
C THR A 12 -15.26 17.67 -12.32
N LEU A 13 -16.45 17.15 -12.01
CA LEU A 13 -17.05 16.02 -12.71
C LEU A 13 -17.76 16.54 -13.96
N LEU A 14 -17.26 16.19 -15.14
CA LEU A 14 -17.95 16.45 -16.40
C LEU A 14 -18.78 15.22 -16.75
N HIS A 15 -20.10 15.39 -16.85
CA HIS A 15 -21.00 14.35 -17.36
C HIS A 15 -20.87 14.28 -18.88
N VAL A 16 -20.63 13.08 -19.39
CA VAL A 16 -20.37 12.86 -20.82
C VAL A 16 -21.46 12.02 -21.49
N GLY A 17 -22.27 11.31 -20.70
CA GLY A 17 -23.45 10.58 -21.15
C GLY A 17 -24.13 9.86 -19.98
N GLU A 18 -25.24 9.19 -20.25
CA GLU A 18 -25.94 8.35 -19.27
C GLU A 18 -25.01 7.20 -18.84
N GLY A 19 -24.54 7.21 -17.58
CA GLY A 19 -23.64 6.18 -17.03
C GLY A 19 -22.13 6.37 -17.32
N SER A 20 -21.68 7.55 -17.76
CA SER A 20 -20.24 7.83 -17.89
C SER A 20 -19.84 9.25 -17.45
N THR A 21 -18.75 9.32 -16.70
CA THR A 21 -18.21 10.56 -16.12
C THR A 21 -16.71 10.70 -16.39
N LEU A 22 -16.26 11.92 -16.66
CA LEU A 22 -14.83 12.22 -16.74
C LEU A 22 -14.33 12.80 -15.42
N ARG A 23 -13.23 12.25 -14.93
CA ARG A 23 -12.53 12.70 -13.73
C ARG A 23 -11.07 12.98 -14.06
N VAL A 24 -10.58 14.17 -13.73
CA VAL A 24 -9.15 14.49 -13.80
C VAL A 24 -8.43 13.77 -12.66
N VAL A 25 -7.45 12.91 -12.99
CA VAL A 25 -6.66 12.17 -11.99
C VAL A 25 -5.44 12.98 -11.55
N LYS A 26 -4.71 13.51 -12.52
CA LYS A 26 -3.57 14.41 -12.35
C LYS A 26 -3.37 15.18 -13.67
N PRO A 27 -2.47 16.18 -13.74
CA PRO A 27 -2.22 16.89 -15.00
C PRO A 27 -1.99 15.91 -16.16
N ASN A 28 -2.69 16.15 -17.27
CA ASN A 28 -2.64 15.34 -18.49
C ASN A 28 -3.08 13.87 -18.36
N VAL A 29 -3.75 13.49 -17.26
CA VAL A 29 -4.32 12.14 -17.09
C VAL A 29 -5.77 12.24 -16.63
N ILE A 30 -6.67 11.67 -17.42
CA ILE A 30 -8.10 11.64 -17.13
C ILE A 30 -8.59 10.19 -17.04
N ALA A 31 -9.54 9.96 -16.14
CA ALA A 31 -10.28 8.72 -16.00
C ALA A 31 -11.67 8.89 -16.59
N LEU A 32 -12.00 8.08 -17.58
CA LEU A 32 -13.35 7.83 -18.03
C LEU A 32 -13.96 6.74 -17.15
N GLU A 33 -14.80 7.15 -16.21
CA GLU A 33 -15.55 6.25 -15.35
C GLU A 33 -16.77 5.72 -16.09
N VAL A 34 -16.92 4.41 -16.05
CA VAL A 34 -17.91 3.68 -16.84
C VAL A 34 -18.69 2.74 -15.93
N SER A 35 -20.00 2.94 -15.81
CA SER A 35 -20.92 2.00 -15.17
C SER A 35 -21.50 1.02 -16.19
N GLY A 36 -21.69 -0.24 -15.82
CA GLY A 36 -22.16 -1.31 -16.68
C GLY A 36 -21.01 -2.07 -17.38
N ASN A 37 -21.32 -2.72 -18.50
CA ASN A 37 -20.32 -3.46 -19.27
C ASN A 37 -19.51 -2.51 -20.16
N PRO A 38 -18.22 -2.23 -19.84
CA PRO A 38 -17.42 -1.32 -20.64
C PRO A 38 -17.27 -1.84 -22.07
N MET A 39 -17.23 -3.16 -22.30
CA MET A 39 -17.03 -3.77 -23.62
C MET A 39 -18.08 -3.37 -24.66
N GLU A 40 -19.28 -3.03 -24.21
CA GLU A 40 -20.41 -2.65 -25.07
C GLU A 40 -20.55 -1.13 -25.22
N GLN A 41 -19.80 -0.36 -24.43
CA GLN A 41 -19.97 1.07 -24.33
C GLN A 41 -19.05 1.83 -25.28
N LYS A 42 -19.62 2.88 -25.88
CA LYS A 42 -18.92 3.86 -26.71
C LYS A 42 -19.18 5.24 -26.14
N THR A 43 -18.14 5.89 -25.64
CA THR A 43 -18.26 7.21 -25.02
C THR A 43 -17.47 8.25 -25.79
N ARG A 44 -18.09 9.38 -26.09
CA ARG A 44 -17.46 10.50 -26.79
C ARG A 44 -16.76 11.40 -25.79
N VAL A 45 -15.46 11.59 -25.91
CA VAL A 45 -14.66 12.43 -25.01
C VAL A 45 -14.17 13.63 -25.80
N ALA A 46 -14.48 14.83 -25.31
CA ALA A 46 -13.90 16.06 -25.83
C ALA A 46 -12.50 16.27 -25.22
N LEU A 47 -11.51 16.52 -26.07
CA LEU A 47 -10.13 16.83 -25.70
C LEU A 47 -9.76 18.21 -26.25
N SER A 48 -8.94 18.95 -25.52
CA SER A 48 -8.36 20.23 -25.93
C SER A 48 -6.84 20.16 -25.81
N CYS A 49 -6.11 20.78 -26.74
CA CYS A 49 -4.65 20.86 -26.70
C CYS A 49 -4.17 21.85 -25.62
N GLY A 50 -4.97 22.89 -25.35
CA GLY A 50 -4.68 23.96 -24.41
C GLY A 50 -5.27 25.28 -24.90
N ASP A 51 -5.60 26.17 -23.98
CA ASP A 51 -6.16 27.49 -24.32
C ASP A 51 -5.10 28.37 -25.00
N GLU A 52 -3.82 28.14 -24.71
CA GLU A 52 -2.68 28.83 -25.29
C GLU A 52 -2.44 28.54 -26.78
N PHE A 53 -3.06 27.47 -27.31
CA PHE A 53 -2.93 27.05 -28.71
C PHE A 53 -4.18 27.37 -29.54
N GLU A 54 -5.11 28.15 -29.00
CA GLU A 54 -6.31 28.56 -29.72
C GLU A 54 -5.96 29.33 -31.01
N GLY A 55 -6.64 28.98 -32.11
CA GLY A 55 -6.39 29.57 -33.43
C GLY A 55 -5.16 29.04 -34.18
N THR A 56 -4.39 28.10 -33.60
CA THR A 56 -3.26 27.46 -34.30
C THR A 56 -3.68 26.22 -35.08
N GLU A 57 -2.91 25.84 -36.11
CA GLU A 57 -3.11 24.56 -36.80
C GLU A 57 -2.57 23.41 -35.92
N ILE A 58 -3.50 22.58 -35.43
CA ILE A 58 -3.20 21.45 -34.55
C ILE A 58 -3.54 20.13 -35.22
N HIS A 59 -2.61 19.19 -35.13
CA HIS A 59 -2.76 17.81 -35.55
C HIS A 59 -2.75 16.88 -34.34
N TRP A 60 -3.59 15.85 -34.35
CA TRP A 60 -3.71 14.93 -33.23
C TRP A 60 -3.23 13.53 -33.57
N ARG A 61 -2.67 12.83 -32.58
CA ARG A 61 -2.33 11.42 -32.67
C ARG A 61 -2.89 10.65 -31.48
N LYS A 62 -3.42 9.45 -31.72
CA LYS A 62 -3.72 8.44 -30.68
C LYS A 62 -2.68 7.35 -30.75
N ASN A 63 -1.90 7.16 -29.69
CA ASN A 63 -0.88 6.11 -29.62
C ASN A 63 0.03 6.13 -30.88
N GLN A 64 0.51 7.32 -31.25
CA GLN A 64 1.35 7.60 -32.43
C GLN A 64 0.66 7.48 -33.80
N HIS A 65 -0.61 7.11 -33.87
CA HIS A 65 -1.36 7.06 -35.12
C HIS A 65 -2.14 8.35 -35.33
N ASP A 66 -2.05 8.93 -36.53
CA ASP A 66 -2.70 10.18 -36.87
C ASP A 66 -4.24 10.08 -36.79
N ILE A 67 -4.85 11.12 -36.22
CA ILE A 67 -6.28 11.32 -36.20
C ILE A 67 -6.62 12.32 -37.32
N PRO A 68 -7.56 12.01 -38.23
CA PRO A 68 -7.88 12.91 -39.36
C PRO A 68 -8.40 14.29 -38.95
N THR A 69 -9.07 14.36 -37.79
CA THR A 69 -9.64 15.60 -37.26
C THR A 69 -8.54 16.56 -36.79
N LYS A 70 -8.62 17.81 -37.22
CA LYS A 70 -7.71 18.90 -36.85
C LYS A 70 -8.41 19.92 -35.95
N GLY A 71 -7.61 20.78 -35.34
CA GLY A 71 -8.08 21.90 -34.51
C GLY A 71 -7.70 21.75 -33.04
N ASN A 72 -7.86 22.84 -32.29
CA ASN A 72 -7.47 22.89 -30.88
C ASN A 72 -8.24 21.86 -30.02
N SER A 73 -9.49 21.62 -30.38
CA SER A 73 -10.35 20.66 -29.70
C SER A 73 -10.83 19.57 -30.66
N ILE A 74 -10.88 18.33 -30.18
CA ILE A 74 -11.40 17.18 -30.90
C ILE A 74 -12.38 16.39 -30.03
N GLU A 75 -13.35 15.74 -30.67
CA GLU A 75 -14.19 14.73 -30.02
C GLU A 75 -13.73 13.34 -30.48
N VAL A 76 -13.39 12.47 -29.52
CA VAL A 76 -12.90 11.11 -29.78
C VAL A 76 -13.82 10.09 -29.15
N THR A 77 -14.09 8.99 -29.85
CA THR A 77 -14.85 7.87 -29.29
C THR A 77 -13.90 6.91 -28.58
N ILE A 78 -14.14 6.67 -27.30
CA ILE A 78 -13.50 5.63 -26.51
C ILE A 78 -14.43 4.41 -26.52
N GLU A 79 -13.94 3.30 -27.05
CA GLU A 79 -14.68 2.04 -27.13
C GLU A 79 -14.08 1.04 -26.14
N ALA A 80 -14.93 0.29 -25.44
CA ALA A 80 -14.48 -0.73 -24.50
C ALA A 80 -13.49 -0.16 -23.46
N MET A 81 -12.37 -0.87 -23.27
CA MET A 81 -11.28 -0.45 -22.39
C MET A 81 -10.13 0.17 -23.20
N LEU A 82 -10.40 0.61 -24.45
CA LEU A 82 -9.41 1.09 -25.41
C LEU A 82 -9.24 2.60 -25.33
N GLY A 83 -8.78 3.06 -24.16
CA GLY A 83 -8.27 4.42 -23.96
C GLY A 83 -7.06 4.73 -24.86
N GLY A 84 -6.28 5.74 -24.50
CA GLY A 84 -5.15 6.13 -25.33
C GLY A 84 -4.34 7.29 -24.79
N ASN A 85 -3.10 7.38 -25.25
CA ASN A 85 -2.33 8.61 -25.15
C ASN A 85 -2.62 9.47 -26.39
N PHE A 86 -3.24 10.62 -26.18
CA PHE A 86 -3.57 11.58 -27.22
C PHE A 86 -2.55 12.71 -27.18
N THR A 87 -1.80 12.92 -28.25
CA THR A 87 -0.83 14.01 -28.36
C THR A 87 -1.30 15.00 -29.40
N CYS A 88 -1.20 16.29 -29.10
CA CYS A 88 -1.43 17.35 -30.08
C CYS A 88 -0.08 17.92 -30.54
N HIS A 89 -0.02 18.26 -31.82
CA HIS A 89 1.19 18.68 -32.51
C HIS A 89 0.95 19.96 -33.30
N GLY A 90 1.95 20.84 -33.31
CA GLY A 90 1.93 22.02 -34.17
C GLY A 90 2.29 21.70 -35.62
N ALA A 91 2.26 22.71 -36.48
CA ALA A 91 2.61 22.58 -37.90
C ALA A 91 4.05 22.08 -38.14
N SER A 92 4.99 22.33 -37.22
CA SER A 92 6.36 21.80 -37.28
C SER A 92 6.45 20.30 -36.97
N GLY A 93 5.39 19.70 -36.43
CA GLY A 93 5.36 18.31 -35.96
C GLY A 93 5.75 18.13 -34.49
N ASP A 94 6.19 19.19 -33.80
CA ASP A 94 6.54 19.16 -32.38
C ASP A 94 5.31 18.84 -31.51
N VAL A 95 5.52 18.06 -30.44
CA VAL A 95 4.46 17.78 -29.45
C VAL A 95 4.24 19.03 -28.60
N LEU A 96 3.02 19.54 -28.60
CA LEU A 96 2.64 20.72 -27.82
C LEU A 96 2.10 20.32 -26.45
N ASN A 97 1.19 19.35 -26.42
CA ASN A 97 0.61 18.81 -25.20
C ASN A 97 0.15 17.36 -25.39
N HIS A 98 -0.29 16.72 -24.31
CA HIS A 98 -0.84 15.38 -24.34
C HIS A 98 -1.92 15.17 -23.29
N THR A 99 -2.78 14.18 -23.51
CA THR A 99 -3.74 13.70 -22.53
C THR A 99 -3.82 12.18 -22.61
N LEU A 100 -3.51 11.53 -21.49
CA LEU A 100 -3.73 10.09 -21.31
C LEU A 100 -5.14 9.86 -20.80
N VAL A 101 -5.96 9.20 -21.62
CA VAL A 101 -7.31 8.77 -21.27
C VAL A 101 -7.27 7.32 -20.81
N LEU A 102 -7.63 7.09 -19.55
CA LEU A 102 -7.77 5.78 -18.93
C LEU A 102 -9.25 5.45 -18.72
N VAL A 103 -9.61 4.17 -18.73
CA VAL A 103 -10.98 3.70 -18.51
C VAL A 103 -11.08 3.03 -17.15
N SER A 104 -11.99 3.50 -16.30
CA SER A 104 -12.25 3.02 -14.94
C SER A 104 -13.61 2.32 -14.88
N PRO A 105 -13.67 0.98 -15.00
CA PRO A 105 -14.92 0.24 -15.00
C PRO A 105 -15.39 0.04 -13.56
N LEU A 106 -16.43 0.78 -13.15
CA LEU A 106 -16.84 0.88 -11.75
C LEU A 106 -17.44 -0.43 -11.22
N ASP A 107 -18.11 -1.20 -12.10
CA ASP A 107 -18.85 -2.41 -11.72
C ASP A 107 -18.05 -3.71 -11.94
N PHE A 108 -16.79 -3.61 -12.39
CA PHE A 108 -15.96 -4.78 -12.69
C PHE A 108 -15.06 -5.15 -11.50
N GLU A 109 -14.86 -6.45 -11.31
CA GLU A 109 -13.89 -6.92 -10.31
C GLU A 109 -12.49 -6.43 -10.63
N LYS A 110 -11.81 -5.91 -9.60
CA LYS A 110 -10.42 -5.47 -9.66
C LYS A 110 -9.50 -6.66 -9.89
N ALA A 111 -8.58 -6.52 -10.83
CA ALA A 111 -7.76 -7.62 -11.32
C ALA A 111 -6.27 -7.25 -11.46
N ILE A 112 -5.89 -5.97 -11.34
CA ILE A 112 -4.48 -5.55 -11.49
C ILE A 112 -3.64 -5.97 -10.28
N LEU A 113 -4.23 -5.92 -9.08
CA LEU A 113 -3.59 -6.32 -7.84
C LEU A 113 -4.13 -7.65 -7.35
N LEU A 114 -3.25 -8.50 -6.80
CA LEU A 114 -3.64 -9.73 -6.12
C LEU A 114 -4.22 -9.43 -4.75
N ARG A 115 -5.34 -10.08 -4.45
CA ARG A 115 -5.97 -10.01 -3.15
C ARG A 115 -5.27 -10.96 -2.17
N SER A 116 -4.92 -10.45 -1.00
CA SER A 116 -4.36 -11.23 0.12
C SER A 116 -5.37 -12.23 0.70
N SER A 117 -4.91 -13.14 1.55
CA SER A 117 -5.77 -14.14 2.23
C SER A 117 -6.87 -13.49 3.10
N ASN A 118 -6.58 -12.32 3.67
CA ASN A 118 -7.50 -11.45 4.41
C ASN A 118 -8.39 -10.59 3.50
N ARG A 119 -8.46 -10.90 2.21
CA ARG A 119 -9.28 -10.22 1.20
C ARG A 119 -8.92 -8.75 0.94
N GLU A 120 -7.74 -8.30 1.35
CA GLU A 120 -7.27 -6.93 1.13
C GLU A 120 -6.31 -6.84 -0.06
N TYR A 121 -6.30 -5.73 -0.78
CA TYR A 121 -5.32 -5.48 -1.86
C TYR A 121 -4.06 -4.76 -1.36
N ILE A 122 -4.20 -3.97 -0.29
CA ILE A 122 -3.13 -3.17 0.29
C ILE A 122 -2.95 -3.58 1.75
N THR A 123 -1.71 -3.90 2.11
CA THR A 123 -1.29 -4.22 3.48
C THR A 123 -0.40 -3.10 3.98
N CYS A 124 -0.73 -2.52 5.12
CA CYS A 124 0.07 -1.48 5.75
C CYS A 124 0.63 -1.96 7.08
N VAL A 125 1.84 -1.50 7.41
CA VAL A 125 2.55 -1.85 8.64
C VAL A 125 3.30 -0.62 9.17
N ALA A 126 3.16 -0.36 10.45
CA ALA A 126 3.97 0.60 11.20
C ALA A 126 4.84 -0.16 12.21
N ARG A 127 6.10 0.25 12.40
CA ARG A 127 6.99 -0.41 13.38
C ARG A 127 6.83 0.14 14.79
N ASN A 128 6.28 1.34 14.89
CA ASN A 128 6.16 2.16 16.07
C ASN A 128 5.13 3.28 15.81
N TYR A 129 4.75 4.01 16.84
CA TYR A 129 3.86 5.16 16.82
C TYR A 129 4.57 6.46 16.38
N SER A 130 5.86 6.40 15.98
CA SER A 130 6.64 7.58 15.62
C SER A 130 6.29 8.18 14.27
N GLY A 131 5.38 7.55 13.52
CA GLY A 131 4.81 8.15 12.31
C GLY A 131 5.05 7.42 11.00
N PRO A 132 6.26 6.86 10.74
CA PRO A 132 6.49 6.16 9.49
C PRO A 132 5.71 4.85 9.40
N PHE A 133 5.02 4.65 8.29
CA PHE A 133 4.39 3.39 7.94
C PHE A 133 4.64 3.05 6.47
N HIS A 134 4.64 1.76 6.19
CA HIS A 134 4.82 1.21 4.85
C HIS A 134 3.55 0.52 4.41
N CYS A 135 3.09 0.81 3.19
CA CYS A 135 1.97 0.12 2.57
C CYS A 135 2.47 -0.60 1.32
N SER A 136 2.13 -1.87 1.18
CA SER A 136 2.54 -2.73 0.07
C SER A 136 1.35 -3.43 -0.56
N TRP A 137 1.52 -3.80 -1.82
CA TRP A 137 0.57 -4.60 -2.60
C TRP A 137 1.32 -5.63 -3.43
N LYS A 138 0.58 -6.58 -4.01
CA LYS A 138 1.13 -7.57 -4.93
C LYS A 138 0.51 -7.38 -6.30
N TRP A 139 1.34 -7.26 -7.32
CA TRP A 139 0.89 -7.23 -8.71
C TRP A 139 0.39 -8.61 -9.14
N ASP A 140 -0.64 -8.64 -9.99
CA ASP A 140 -0.95 -9.85 -10.73
C ASP A 140 0.21 -10.16 -11.69
N PRO A 141 0.75 -11.41 -11.70
CA PRO A 141 1.97 -11.74 -12.42
C PRO A 141 1.81 -11.72 -13.94
N ILE A 142 0.58 -11.75 -14.44
CA ILE A 142 0.26 -11.72 -15.88
C ILE A 142 0.06 -10.28 -16.32
N ARG A 143 -0.41 -9.40 -15.43
CA ARG A 143 -0.73 -8.02 -15.74
C ARG A 143 0.45 -7.11 -15.40
N ASN A 144 1.05 -6.52 -16.42
CA ASN A 144 2.04 -5.46 -16.27
C ASN A 144 1.38 -4.19 -15.72
N GLY A 145 1.28 -4.09 -14.39
CA GLY A 145 0.69 -2.96 -13.68
C GLY A 145 1.67 -1.80 -13.51
N VAL A 146 1.12 -0.58 -13.46
CA VAL A 146 1.87 0.66 -13.24
C VAL A 146 1.09 1.55 -12.29
N VAL A 147 1.78 2.16 -11.31
CA VAL A 147 1.18 3.18 -10.45
C VAL A 147 0.96 4.47 -11.24
N VAL A 148 -0.27 4.97 -11.27
CA VAL A 148 -0.64 6.22 -11.95
C VAL A 148 -0.56 7.39 -10.98
N PHE A 149 -1.14 7.21 -9.80
CA PHE A 149 -1.26 8.21 -8.77
C PHE A 149 -1.45 7.53 -7.41
N PHE A 150 -0.98 8.17 -6.35
CA PHE A 150 -1.25 7.76 -4.98
C PHE A 150 -1.34 9.00 -4.10
N THR A 151 -2.08 8.88 -3.00
CA THR A 151 -2.16 9.93 -1.99
C THR A 151 -2.59 9.34 -0.66
N ALA A 152 -2.09 9.88 0.43
CA ALA A 152 -2.55 9.56 1.77
C ALA A 152 -2.95 10.85 2.48
N PHE A 153 -4.11 10.83 3.12
CA PHE A 153 -4.65 11.97 3.84
C PHE A 153 -4.99 11.62 5.28
N ARG A 154 -4.76 12.59 6.17
CA ARG A 154 -5.22 12.59 7.55
C ARG A 154 -5.69 13.98 7.92
N ASN A 155 -6.89 14.13 8.50
CA ASN A 155 -7.47 15.46 8.80
C ASN A 155 -7.41 16.44 7.62
N SER A 156 -7.73 15.96 6.41
CA SER A 156 -7.65 16.74 5.16
C SER A 156 -6.24 17.25 4.79
N SER A 157 -5.21 16.82 5.52
CA SER A 157 -3.81 17.14 5.24
C SER A 157 -3.17 15.99 4.47
N ALA A 158 -2.55 16.32 3.33
CA ALA A 158 -1.80 15.36 2.53
C ALA A 158 -0.53 14.96 3.28
N MET A 159 -0.25 13.67 3.32
CA MET A 159 0.94 13.12 3.95
C MET A 159 2.07 13.03 2.94
N ASN A 160 3.31 13.14 3.43
CA ASN A 160 4.48 12.94 2.58
C ASN A 160 4.70 11.43 2.40
N CYS A 161 4.59 10.96 1.16
CA CYS A 161 4.76 9.57 0.80
C CYS A 161 5.68 9.43 -0.41
N SER A 162 6.54 8.41 -0.39
CA SER A 162 7.44 8.05 -1.49
C SER A 162 7.14 6.65 -1.99
N LEU A 163 7.05 6.49 -3.30
CA LEU A 163 6.91 5.18 -3.95
C LEU A 163 8.24 4.41 -3.86
N ASP A 164 8.15 3.12 -3.58
CA ASP A 164 9.32 2.23 -3.57
C ASP A 164 9.88 2.04 -4.99
N ALA A 165 11.17 1.70 -5.09
CA ALA A 165 11.86 1.58 -6.38
C ALA A 165 11.27 0.49 -7.29
N ASP A 166 10.68 -0.56 -6.71
CA ASP A 166 10.01 -1.65 -7.43
C ASP A 166 8.53 -1.37 -7.72
N SER A 167 8.02 -0.21 -7.30
CA SER A 167 6.60 0.16 -7.36
C SER A 167 5.66 -0.86 -6.68
N GLY A 168 6.16 -1.69 -5.76
CA GLY A 168 5.40 -2.68 -4.99
C GLY A 168 4.84 -2.14 -3.67
N GLY A 169 5.23 -0.93 -3.29
CA GLY A 169 4.79 -0.28 -2.07
C GLY A 169 5.13 1.20 -2.04
N LEU A 170 4.76 1.83 -0.93
CA LEU A 170 5.10 3.21 -0.61
C LEU A 170 5.34 3.36 0.89
N THR A 171 6.22 4.29 1.22
CA THR A 171 6.51 4.69 2.60
C THR A 171 5.96 6.08 2.82
N CYS A 172 5.16 6.26 3.87
CA CYS A 172 4.62 7.55 4.27
C CYS A 172 5.18 7.95 5.64
N ALA A 173 5.33 9.26 5.85
CA ALA A 173 5.67 9.84 7.13
C ALA A 173 4.44 10.54 7.73
N ASP A 174 4.08 10.17 8.96
CA ASP A 174 3.08 10.89 9.76
C ASP A 174 3.74 11.64 10.91
N LEU A 175 3.81 12.98 10.83
CA LEU A 175 4.48 13.79 11.85
C LEU A 175 3.53 14.08 13.03
N GLN A 176 2.96 13.03 13.63
CA GLN A 176 2.09 13.14 14.81
C GLN A 176 2.81 12.76 16.11
N CYS A 177 2.27 13.26 17.23
CA CYS A 177 2.75 12.93 18.56
C CYS A 177 2.49 11.44 18.85
N PRO A 178 3.50 10.62 19.15
CA PRO A 178 3.31 9.19 19.43
C PRO A 178 2.46 8.91 20.67
N PHE A 179 2.30 9.90 21.54
CA PHE A 179 1.57 9.80 22.81
C PHE A 179 0.10 10.21 22.68
N SER A 180 -0.31 10.82 21.57
CA SER A 180 -1.69 11.27 21.39
C SER A 180 -2.59 10.15 20.89
N GLU A 181 -3.83 10.14 21.37
CA GLU A 181 -4.85 9.26 20.83
C GLU A 181 -5.21 9.62 19.39
N GLU A 182 -5.34 8.58 18.55
CA GLU A 182 -5.68 8.75 17.14
C GLU A 182 -7.18 8.98 16.96
N VAL A 183 -7.58 10.22 16.71
CA VAL A 183 -9.00 10.57 16.51
C VAL A 183 -9.51 10.35 15.08
N THR A 184 -8.61 10.34 14.10
CA THR A 184 -8.95 10.20 12.68
C THR A 184 -8.06 9.22 11.95
N ARG A 185 -8.68 8.46 11.05
CA ARG A 185 -7.98 7.49 10.20
C ARG A 185 -7.15 8.17 9.13
N ILE A 186 -6.10 7.47 8.73
CA ILE A 186 -5.37 7.73 7.50
C ILE A 186 -6.16 7.08 6.36
N ASN A 187 -6.44 7.85 5.30
CA ASN A 187 -7.07 7.37 4.08
C ASN A 187 -6.02 7.35 2.97
N LEU A 188 -5.64 6.14 2.55
CA LEU A 188 -4.75 5.91 1.41
C LEU A 188 -5.59 5.61 0.17
N THR A 189 -5.31 6.32 -0.92
CA THR A 189 -5.85 6.05 -2.25
C THR A 189 -4.69 5.73 -3.20
N LEU A 190 -4.80 4.63 -3.92
CA LEU A 190 -3.84 4.13 -4.89
C LEU A 190 -4.57 3.89 -6.22
N LEU A 191 -4.10 4.54 -7.29
CA LEU A 191 -4.59 4.33 -8.63
C LEU A 191 -3.52 3.62 -9.44
N VAL A 192 -3.85 2.42 -9.92
CA VAL A 192 -2.99 1.60 -10.76
C VAL A 192 -3.62 1.38 -12.11
N ARG A 193 -2.79 1.19 -13.14
CA ARG A 193 -3.26 0.84 -14.47
C ARG A 193 -2.57 -0.37 -15.03
N ASN A 194 -3.28 -1.07 -15.90
CA ASN A 194 -2.73 -2.05 -16.83
C ASN A 194 -3.24 -1.68 -18.22
N GLN A 195 -2.32 -1.34 -19.13
CA GLN A 195 -2.67 -0.67 -20.40
C GLN A 195 -3.47 0.62 -20.14
N TYR A 196 -4.73 0.66 -20.56
CA TYR A 196 -5.65 1.79 -20.34
C TYR A 196 -6.73 1.50 -19.29
N ARG A 197 -6.77 0.29 -18.70
CA ARG A 197 -7.64 -0.02 -17.56
C ARG A 197 -7.07 0.63 -16.31
N LEU A 198 -7.89 1.41 -15.61
CA LEU A 198 -7.57 2.04 -14.33
C LEU A 198 -8.35 1.35 -13.21
N GLU A 199 -7.67 1.08 -12.10
CA GLU A 199 -8.28 0.58 -10.88
C GLU A 199 -7.88 1.47 -9.71
N GLU A 200 -8.88 1.87 -8.92
CA GLU A 200 -8.69 2.62 -7.69
C GLU A 200 -8.81 1.69 -6.48
N HIS A 201 -7.82 1.74 -5.60
CA HIS A 201 -7.80 1.00 -4.33
C HIS A 201 -7.71 1.99 -3.18
N GLN A 202 -8.55 1.78 -2.16
CA GLN A 202 -8.58 2.62 -0.98
C GLN A 202 -8.37 1.77 0.27
N LYS A 203 -7.66 2.31 1.25
CA LYS A 203 -7.52 1.70 2.59
C LYS A 203 -7.59 2.79 3.65
N ALA A 204 -8.43 2.58 4.65
CA ALA A 204 -8.57 3.45 5.81
C ALA A 204 -8.15 2.72 7.08
N PHE A 205 -7.23 3.29 7.86
CA PHE A 205 -6.68 2.65 9.07
C PHE A 205 -6.19 3.68 10.10
N PHE A 206 -6.05 3.25 11.35
CA PHE A 206 -5.24 3.93 12.35
C PHE A 206 -3.84 3.32 12.40
N ILE A 207 -2.83 4.05 12.89
CA ILE A 207 -1.49 3.52 13.11
C ILE A 207 -1.56 2.35 14.09
N HIS A 208 -2.27 2.50 15.21
CA HIS A 208 -2.45 1.44 16.22
C HIS A 208 -3.11 0.16 15.66
N ASP A 209 -3.77 0.22 14.50
CA ASP A 209 -4.32 -0.96 13.82
C ASP A 209 -3.26 -1.77 13.06
N ILE A 210 -2.19 -1.10 12.63
CA ILE A 210 -1.16 -1.64 11.75
C ILE A 210 0.22 -1.76 12.43
N ILE A 211 0.28 -1.48 13.74
CA ILE A 211 1.50 -1.59 14.53
C ILE A 211 1.98 -3.05 14.60
N LYS A 212 3.18 -3.29 14.09
CA LYS A 212 3.89 -4.57 14.17
C LYS A 212 5.31 -4.31 14.71
N PRO A 213 5.55 -4.59 16.01
CA PRO A 213 6.87 -4.42 16.60
C PRO A 213 7.97 -5.14 15.80
N GLY A 214 9.19 -4.62 15.91
CA GLY A 214 10.37 -5.28 15.35
C GLY A 214 10.66 -6.62 16.02
N LYS A 215 11.66 -7.34 15.48
CA LYS A 215 12.25 -8.49 16.16
C LYS A 215 12.89 -8.04 17.48
N VAL A 216 12.78 -8.88 18.51
CA VAL A 216 13.46 -8.66 19.78
C VAL A 216 14.91 -9.14 19.68
N ASP A 217 15.83 -8.49 20.37
CA ASP A 217 17.24 -8.87 20.36
C ASP A 217 17.51 -9.80 21.56
N ILE A 218 17.78 -11.09 21.32
CA ILE A 218 18.14 -12.04 22.39
C ILE A 218 19.58 -11.75 22.80
N THR A 219 19.75 -11.15 23.98
CA THR A 219 21.04 -10.69 24.50
C THR A 219 21.73 -11.73 25.36
N LYS A 220 20.98 -12.68 25.94
CA LYS A 220 21.53 -13.78 26.74
C LYS A 220 20.85 -15.11 26.38
N ALA A 221 21.64 -16.16 26.27
CA ALA A 221 21.19 -17.52 25.97
C ALA A 221 22.12 -18.56 26.61
N GLU A 222 22.20 -18.55 27.94
CA GLU A 222 23.14 -19.38 28.71
C GLU A 222 22.37 -20.25 29.71
N ASN A 223 22.79 -21.50 29.90
CA ASN A 223 22.19 -22.42 30.88
C ASN A 223 20.65 -22.58 30.77
N ASN A 224 20.11 -22.45 29.56
CA ASN A 224 18.66 -22.43 29.28
C ASN A 224 17.91 -21.21 29.84
N GLU A 225 18.62 -20.16 30.26
CA GLU A 225 18.06 -18.86 30.60
C GLU A 225 18.24 -17.92 29.42
N PHE A 226 17.14 -17.26 29.04
CA PHE A 226 17.08 -16.32 27.94
C PHE A 226 16.69 -14.96 28.45
N GLU A 227 17.36 -13.93 27.95
CA GLU A 227 17.00 -12.53 28.14
C GLU A 227 17.02 -11.84 26.78
N TRP A 228 16.12 -10.89 26.60
CA TRP A 228 16.04 -10.09 25.37
C TRP A 228 15.78 -8.63 25.66
N GLU A 229 16.05 -7.80 24.67
CA GLU A 229 15.74 -6.37 24.71
C GLU A 229 14.53 -6.06 23.84
N VAL A 230 13.85 -4.97 24.21
CA VAL A 230 12.81 -4.33 23.40
C VAL A 230 13.42 -3.97 22.04
N PRO A 231 12.69 -4.13 20.91
CA PRO A 231 13.21 -3.77 19.60
C PRO A 231 13.67 -2.31 19.58
N LYS A 232 14.88 -2.03 19.05
CA LYS A 232 15.45 -0.67 19.01
C LYS A 232 14.59 0.35 18.26
N THR A 233 13.73 -0.15 17.37
CA THR A 233 12.78 0.67 16.60
C THR A 233 11.51 1.00 17.37
N TRP A 234 11.26 0.38 18.53
CA TRP A 234 10.05 0.59 19.31
C TRP A 234 10.05 1.95 20.03
N ASN A 235 8.86 2.48 20.35
CA ASN A 235 8.77 3.74 21.07
C ASN A 235 9.29 3.63 22.51
N SER A 236 9.81 4.76 23.00
CA SER A 236 10.26 4.96 24.37
C SER A 236 9.49 6.12 25.00
N PRO A 237 9.20 6.11 26.32
CA PRO A 237 9.58 5.09 27.30
C PRO A 237 8.71 3.82 27.23
N CYS A 238 9.31 2.67 27.56
CA CYS A 238 8.62 1.37 27.57
C CYS A 238 7.47 1.28 28.59
N THR A 239 7.46 2.17 29.60
CA THR A 239 6.35 2.29 30.55
C THR A 239 5.09 2.85 29.91
N PHE A 240 5.22 3.66 28.87
CA PHE A 240 4.08 4.20 28.11
C PHE A 240 3.75 3.32 26.91
N PHE A 241 4.75 2.69 26.29
CA PHE A 241 4.57 1.76 25.17
C PHE A 241 4.93 0.32 25.59
N PRO A 242 4.15 -0.31 26.48
CA PRO A 242 4.47 -1.65 26.99
C PRO A 242 4.30 -2.70 25.89
N LEU A 243 5.29 -3.56 25.76
CA LEU A 243 5.21 -4.77 24.96
C LEU A 243 4.87 -5.97 25.85
N ARG A 244 4.16 -6.92 25.24
CA ARG A 244 4.05 -8.29 25.73
C ARG A 244 4.77 -9.21 24.77
N TYR A 245 5.19 -10.37 25.29
CA TYR A 245 5.97 -11.33 24.54
C TYR A 245 5.25 -12.66 24.48
N GLU A 246 5.35 -13.33 23.34
CA GLU A 246 5.01 -14.74 23.21
C GLU A 246 6.29 -15.53 23.09
N VAL A 247 6.42 -16.56 23.93
CA VAL A 247 7.54 -17.49 23.94
C VAL A 247 7.02 -18.87 23.57
N LYS A 248 7.74 -19.57 22.70
CA LYS A 248 7.51 -21.00 22.44
C LYS A 248 8.82 -21.74 22.29
N VAL A 249 8.82 -23.02 22.67
CA VAL A 249 10.01 -23.86 22.61
C VAL A 249 9.76 -25.07 21.76
N MET A 250 10.45 -25.16 20.63
CA MET A 250 10.19 -26.17 19.61
C MET A 250 11.34 -27.16 19.52
N SER A 251 11.13 -28.28 18.82
CA SER A 251 12.22 -29.20 18.47
C SER A 251 13.36 -28.45 17.78
N HIS A 252 14.61 -28.79 18.08
CA HIS A 252 15.80 -28.17 17.47
C HIS A 252 15.85 -28.30 15.94
N ARG A 253 15.02 -29.16 15.33
CA ARG A 253 14.93 -29.34 13.87
C ARG A 253 13.91 -28.42 13.21
N LYS A 254 13.02 -27.81 14.00
CA LYS A 254 11.97 -26.92 13.52
C LYS A 254 12.37 -25.46 13.64
N ASP A 255 11.79 -24.65 12.77
CA ASP A 255 11.92 -23.19 12.71
C ASP A 255 10.70 -22.52 13.33
N CYS A 256 10.83 -21.33 13.91
CA CYS A 256 9.76 -20.67 14.67
C CYS A 256 8.48 -20.36 13.87
N ASP A 257 8.54 -20.35 12.54
CA ASP A 257 7.36 -20.20 11.68
C ASP A 257 6.65 -21.54 11.37
N ASP A 258 7.24 -22.67 11.78
CA ASP A 258 6.66 -24.00 11.58
C ASP A 258 5.40 -24.17 12.42
N THR A 259 4.29 -24.38 11.74
CA THR A 259 2.96 -24.66 12.32
C THR A 259 2.63 -26.15 12.30
N SER A 260 3.51 -26.99 11.75
CA SER A 260 3.31 -28.43 11.74
C SER A 260 3.28 -28.97 13.18
N HIS A 261 2.33 -29.86 13.44
CA HIS A 261 2.26 -30.60 14.69
C HIS A 261 3.61 -31.26 14.97
N ASP A 262 4.11 -31.18 16.21
CA ASP A 262 5.15 -32.11 16.62
C ASP A 262 4.60 -33.53 16.51
N ASN A 263 5.47 -34.53 16.29
CA ASN A 263 5.12 -35.94 16.02
C ASN A 263 4.34 -36.65 17.16
N GLY A 264 3.71 -35.90 18.08
CA GLY A 264 2.80 -36.33 19.14
C GLY A 264 1.51 -35.52 19.23
N GLY A 265 1.08 -34.82 18.18
CA GLY A 265 -0.26 -34.20 18.10
C GLY A 265 -0.45 -32.87 18.84
N ASN A 266 0.42 -32.51 19.78
CA ASN A 266 0.34 -31.22 20.48
C ASN A 266 1.05 -30.11 19.70
N HIS A 267 0.39 -28.95 19.57
CA HIS A 267 1.08 -27.71 19.22
C HIS A 267 2.10 -27.41 20.33
N PRO A 268 3.31 -26.89 20.02
CA PRO A 268 4.21 -26.46 21.07
C PRO A 268 3.52 -25.36 21.87
N ASP A 269 3.30 -25.62 23.17
CA ASP A 269 2.67 -24.66 24.07
C ASP A 269 3.41 -23.33 23.98
N SER A 270 2.67 -22.28 23.60
CA SER A 270 3.14 -20.91 23.64
C SER A 270 2.68 -20.24 24.93
N HIS A 271 3.55 -19.41 25.49
CA HIS A 271 3.31 -18.70 26.74
C HIS A 271 3.42 -17.20 26.48
N ASN A 272 2.40 -16.46 26.89
CA ASN A 272 2.42 -15.01 26.88
C ASN A 272 2.95 -14.50 28.21
N ILE A 273 3.97 -13.64 28.16
CA ILE A 273 4.62 -13.05 29.33
C ILE A 273 4.85 -11.55 29.13
N SER A 274 5.13 -10.85 30.21
CA SER A 274 5.44 -9.40 30.17
C SER A 274 6.93 -9.12 30.41
N GLU A 275 7.61 -10.07 31.04
CA GLU A 275 9.01 -10.03 31.38
C GLU A 275 9.87 -10.28 30.15
N THR A 276 11.06 -9.67 30.14
CA THR A 276 12.06 -9.86 29.08
C THR A 276 13.01 -11.01 29.36
N ARG A 277 12.58 -12.00 30.15
CA ARG A 277 13.37 -13.16 30.52
C ARG A 277 12.52 -14.42 30.60
N TYR A 278 13.15 -15.55 30.28
CA TYR A 278 12.49 -16.86 30.34
C TYR A 278 13.48 -17.99 30.57
N THR A 279 13.09 -18.99 31.36
CA THR A 279 13.91 -20.19 31.62
C THR A 279 13.26 -21.41 31.02
N VAL A 280 14.01 -22.16 30.21
CA VAL A 280 13.55 -23.42 29.60
C VAL A 280 13.95 -24.60 30.47
N SER A 281 12.97 -25.34 30.97
CA SER A 281 13.18 -26.56 31.77
C SER A 281 12.96 -27.84 30.96
N GLY A 282 13.68 -28.91 31.32
CA GLY A 282 13.37 -30.27 30.86
C GLY A 282 13.74 -30.62 29.41
N LYS A 283 14.31 -29.70 28.61
CA LYS A 283 14.69 -29.95 27.20
C LYS A 283 16.20 -29.98 26.99
N ARG A 284 16.70 -30.97 26.22
CA ARG A 284 18.13 -31.15 25.92
C ARG A 284 18.61 -30.33 24.72
N SER A 285 17.88 -30.36 23.63
CA SER A 285 18.17 -29.59 22.41
C SER A 285 16.85 -29.09 21.82
N TYR A 286 16.76 -27.79 21.56
CA TYR A 286 15.52 -27.12 21.17
C TYR A 286 15.80 -25.82 20.40
N THR A 287 14.77 -25.29 19.76
CA THR A 287 14.76 -23.92 19.22
C THR A 287 13.90 -23.07 20.16
N PHE A 288 14.50 -22.03 20.75
CA PHE A 288 13.80 -21.01 21.52
C PHE A 288 13.29 -19.92 20.58
N CYS A 289 12.02 -19.57 20.69
CA CYS A 289 11.35 -18.58 19.86
C CYS A 289 10.72 -17.52 20.76
N VAL A 290 10.91 -16.24 20.44
CA VAL A 290 10.23 -15.14 21.11
C VAL A 290 9.83 -14.06 20.10
N ARG A 291 8.66 -13.46 20.28
CA ARG A 291 8.19 -12.31 19.49
C ARG A 291 7.42 -11.34 20.38
N ALA A 292 7.31 -10.10 19.93
CA ALA A 292 6.66 -9.03 20.69
C ALA A 292 5.34 -8.58 20.04
N GLN A 293 4.45 -8.05 20.86
CA GLN A 293 3.22 -7.38 20.44
C GLN A 293 2.93 -6.22 21.38
N ASP A 294 2.27 -5.19 20.85
CA ASP A 294 1.73 -4.10 21.66
C ASP A 294 0.68 -4.62 22.65
N SER A 295 0.86 -4.31 23.93
CA SER A 295 0.01 -4.82 25.01
C SER A 295 -1.40 -4.24 25.03
N PHE A 296 -1.58 -3.04 24.47
CA PHE A 296 -2.87 -2.35 24.45
C PHE A 296 -3.71 -2.79 23.25
N THR A 297 -3.11 -2.89 22.07
CA THR A 297 -3.88 -3.20 20.86
C THR A 297 -4.14 -4.69 20.71
N ASN A 298 -3.18 -5.53 21.08
CA ASN A 298 -3.23 -7.00 20.93
C ASN A 298 -3.54 -7.46 19.49
N LYS A 299 -3.24 -6.64 18.47
CA LYS A 299 -3.63 -6.89 17.06
C LYS A 299 -2.62 -7.71 16.28
N VAL A 300 -1.39 -7.22 16.14
CA VAL A 300 -0.39 -7.82 15.25
C VAL A 300 0.86 -8.23 16.03
N TRP A 301 1.30 -9.48 15.85
CA TRP A 301 2.55 -9.96 16.38
C TRP A 301 3.73 -9.58 15.47
N GLY A 302 4.85 -9.23 16.10
CA GLY A 302 6.14 -9.10 15.44
C GLY A 302 6.64 -10.42 14.87
N ASP A 303 7.72 -10.34 14.11
CA ASP A 303 8.37 -11.53 13.55
C ASP A 303 9.13 -12.28 14.67
N TRP A 304 9.28 -13.60 14.53
CA TRP A 304 10.00 -14.40 15.52
C TRP A 304 11.50 -14.08 15.52
N SER A 305 12.03 -13.88 16.72
CA SER A 305 13.44 -14.02 17.04
C SER A 305 13.69 -15.44 17.53
N GLN A 306 14.83 -16.03 17.12
CA GLN A 306 15.10 -17.42 17.38
C GLN A 306 16.52 -17.69 17.83
N HIS A 307 16.67 -18.68 18.71
CA HIS A 307 17.97 -19.18 19.16
C HIS A 307 17.95 -20.71 19.27
N ARG A 308 18.90 -21.38 18.62
CA ARG A 308 18.98 -22.84 18.61
C ARG A 308 19.97 -23.34 19.66
N VAL A 309 19.49 -24.16 20.59
CA VAL A 309 20.29 -24.82 21.62
C VAL A 309 20.54 -26.27 21.23
N ILE A 310 21.81 -26.64 21.06
CA ILE A 310 22.24 -28.02 20.79
C ILE A 310 23.19 -28.45 21.90
N LYS A 311 22.75 -29.34 22.79
CA LYS A 311 23.70 -30.02 23.70
C LYS A 311 24.42 -31.13 22.93
N GLN A 312 25.75 -31.02 22.84
CA GLN A 312 26.57 -32.11 22.32
C GLN A 312 26.47 -33.32 23.26
N LYS A 313 26.29 -34.52 22.70
CA LYS A 313 26.49 -35.74 23.48
C LYS A 313 27.95 -35.76 23.90
N ALA A 314 28.23 -35.82 25.21
CA ALA A 314 29.55 -36.19 25.67
C ALA A 314 29.91 -37.53 25.01
N LYS A 315 30.98 -37.55 24.21
CA LYS A 315 31.58 -38.81 23.73
C LYS A 315 32.02 -39.55 24.99
N LYS A 316 31.32 -40.64 25.31
CA LYS A 316 31.81 -41.64 26.26
C LYS A 316 32.95 -42.42 25.63
#